data_AF-A0A8J5TT56-F1
#
_entry.id   AF-A0A8J5TT56-F1
#
_cell.length_a   1.000
_cell.length_b   1.000
_cell.length_c   1.000
_cell.angle_alpha   90.00
_cell.angle_beta   90.00
_cell.angle_gamma   90.00
#
_symmetry.space_group_name_H-M   'P 1'
#
loop_
_entity.id
_entity.type
_entity.pdbx_description
1 polymer ?
#
loop_
_entity_poly.entity_id
_entity_poly.type
_entity_poly.pdbx_seq_one_letter_code
_entity_poly.pdbx_strand_id
1 'polypeptide(L)'
;MGSQISIETSNDAAAVASAIFNGPGVSITDATFETSYYEQNGLGGYLGSAGIFSSGPFGIGSGGILTTGYSRDADEDTYNQNVDTQIDGSEYCGPDTTNAAVLSVELVVEPEYNGLSIEFILATRENFVNPDPIGIYLDGVQYAVDTSQNRITAKS
;
A
#
# COMPACT_ATOMS: atom_id res chain seq x y z
N MET A 1 -9.67 12.27 -20.40
CA MET A 1 -9.63 10.80 -20.52
C MET A 1 -8.57 10.37 -19.52
N GLY A 2 -9.00 10.03 -18.31
CA GLY A 2 -8.08 9.71 -17.21
C GLY A 2 -7.38 8.40 -17.49
N SER A 3 -6.08 8.33 -17.19
CA SER A 3 -5.32 7.09 -17.20
C SER A 3 -5.99 6.12 -16.23
N GLN A 4 -6.54 5.02 -16.73
CA GLN A 4 -7.03 3.93 -15.90
C GLN A 4 -5.79 3.20 -15.37
N ILE A 5 -5.58 3.23 -14.05
CA ILE A 5 -4.55 2.43 -13.40
C ILE A 5 -4.93 0.96 -13.58
N SER A 6 -4.01 0.10 -14.02
CA SER A 6 -4.28 -1.34 -14.17
C SER A 6 -3.68 -2.08 -12.99
N ILE A 7 -4.49 -2.86 -12.28
CA ILE A 7 -4.11 -3.50 -11.00
C ILE A 7 -4.19 -5.03 -11.10
N GLU A 8 -3.11 -5.69 -10.71
CA GLU A 8 -3.04 -7.12 -10.46
C GLU A 8 -3.03 -7.38 -8.95
N THR A 9 -4.14 -7.89 -8.40
CA THR A 9 -4.24 -8.30 -7.00
C THR A 9 -3.20 -9.40 -6.71
N SER A 10 -2.43 -9.24 -5.64
CA SER A 10 -1.39 -10.19 -5.25
C SER A 10 -1.27 -10.32 -3.73
N ASN A 11 -1.00 -11.54 -3.25
CA ASN A 11 -0.58 -11.83 -1.89
C ASN A 11 0.90 -12.23 -1.79
N ASP A 12 1.66 -12.11 -2.88
CA ASP A 12 3.10 -12.31 -2.88
C ASP A 12 3.80 -11.03 -2.40
N ALA A 13 4.24 -11.05 -1.14
CA ALA A 13 4.91 -9.91 -0.52
C ALA A 13 6.21 -9.53 -1.25
N ALA A 14 6.97 -10.50 -1.77
CA ALA A 14 8.20 -10.24 -2.51
C ALA A 14 7.90 -9.57 -3.85
N ALA A 15 6.84 -9.99 -4.53
CA ALA A 15 6.41 -9.37 -5.78
C ALA A 15 5.94 -7.92 -5.57
N VAL A 16 5.12 -7.66 -4.54
CA VAL A 16 4.65 -6.30 -4.22
C VAL A 16 5.81 -5.41 -3.76
N ALA A 17 6.70 -5.92 -2.90
CA ALA A 17 7.90 -5.20 -2.50
C ALA A 17 8.79 -4.86 -3.70
N SER A 18 9.00 -5.80 -4.63
CA SER A 18 9.80 -5.58 -5.83
C SER A 18 9.16 -4.55 -6.78
N ALA A 19 7.83 -4.44 -6.79
CA ALA A 19 7.15 -3.41 -7.54
C ALA A 19 7.37 -2.00 -6.93
N ILE A 20 7.47 -1.90 -5.59
CA ILE A 20 7.71 -0.63 -4.87
C ILE A 20 9.20 -0.23 -4.94
N PHE A 21 10.10 -1.16 -4.64
CA PHE A 21 11.54 -0.92 -4.50
C PHE A 21 12.30 -1.42 -5.74
N ASN A 22 11.98 -0.83 -6.90
CA ASN A 22 12.53 -1.24 -8.20
C ASN A 22 13.72 -0.38 -8.69
N GLY A 23 14.17 0.58 -7.87
CA GLY A 23 15.26 1.48 -8.22
C GLY A 23 16.60 0.75 -8.33
N PRO A 24 17.53 1.24 -9.18
CA PRO A 24 18.86 0.65 -9.28
C PRO A 24 19.59 0.77 -7.94
N GLY A 25 20.38 -0.25 -7.58
CA GLY A 25 21.11 -0.28 -6.31
C GLY A 25 20.29 -0.69 -5.10
N VAL A 26 19.03 -1.10 -5.28
CA VAL A 26 18.18 -1.62 -4.19
C VAL A 26 17.98 -3.11 -4.41
N SER A 27 18.22 -3.91 -3.38
CA SER A 27 17.97 -5.35 -3.37
C SER A 27 17.10 -5.70 -2.18
N ILE A 28 15.96 -6.36 -2.44
CA ILE A 28 15.09 -6.88 -1.38
C ILE A 28 15.67 -8.20 -0.88
N THR A 29 15.86 -8.31 0.43
CA THR A 29 16.35 -9.53 1.08
C THR A 29 15.24 -10.34 1.71
N ASP A 30 14.20 -9.66 2.22
CA ASP A 30 13.00 -10.29 2.75
C ASP A 30 11.78 -9.39 2.57
N ALA A 31 10.60 -9.99 2.45
CA ALA A 31 9.34 -9.27 2.37
C ALA A 31 8.21 -10.12 2.93
N THR A 32 7.43 -9.55 3.85
CA THR A 32 6.30 -10.24 4.47
C THR A 32 5.09 -9.31 4.61
N PHE A 33 3.89 -9.86 4.42
CA PHE A 33 2.67 -9.19 4.82
C PHE A 33 2.43 -9.47 6.31
N GLU A 34 2.58 -8.46 7.15
CA GLU A 34 2.24 -8.57 8.57
C GLU A 34 0.73 -8.60 8.78
N THR A 35 0.00 -7.89 7.92
CA THR A 35 -1.46 -7.90 7.86
C THR A 35 -1.88 -7.67 6.42
N SER A 36 -2.72 -8.55 5.88
CA SER A 36 -3.35 -8.37 4.57
C SER A 36 -4.55 -9.31 4.42
N TYR A 37 -5.46 -8.97 3.51
CA TYR A 37 -6.55 -9.83 3.08
C TYR A 37 -6.23 -10.41 1.70
N TYR A 38 -6.55 -11.69 1.49
CA TYR A 38 -6.52 -12.32 0.17
C TYR A 38 -7.46 -13.51 0.10
N GLU A 39 -8.29 -13.56 -0.95
CA GLU A 39 -9.21 -14.65 -1.24
C GLU A 39 -9.40 -14.84 -2.75
N GLN A 40 -9.41 -16.08 -3.21
CA GLN A 40 -9.86 -16.39 -4.56
C GLN A 40 -11.40 -16.38 -4.60
N ASN A 41 -11.97 -15.52 -5.42
CA ASN A 41 -13.41 -15.50 -5.61
C ASN A 41 -13.88 -16.75 -6.39
N GLY A 42 -15.14 -17.14 -6.18
CA GLY A 42 -15.74 -18.32 -6.83
C GLY A 42 -15.88 -18.25 -8.35
N LEU A 43 -15.43 -17.16 -8.99
CA LEU A 43 -15.45 -16.93 -10.44
C LEU A 43 -14.03 -16.93 -11.05
N GLY A 44 -12.99 -17.28 -10.27
CA GLY A 44 -11.62 -17.40 -10.74
C GLY A 44 -10.79 -16.11 -10.72
N GLY A 45 -11.31 -15.03 -10.14
CA GLY A 45 -10.55 -13.81 -9.84
C GLY A 45 -10.09 -13.76 -8.38
N TYR A 46 -9.28 -12.76 -8.03
CA TYR A 46 -8.75 -12.58 -6.68
C TYR A 46 -9.26 -11.29 -6.04
N LEU A 47 -9.63 -11.38 -4.77
CA LEU A 47 -9.88 -10.27 -3.86
C LEU A 47 -8.66 -10.17 -2.95
N GLY A 48 -8.17 -8.97 -2.70
CA GLY A 48 -7.02 -8.82 -1.82
C GLY A 48 -6.73 -7.37 -1.53
N SER A 49 -6.04 -7.11 -0.43
CA SER A 49 -5.73 -5.76 0.06
C SER A 49 -4.38 -5.22 -0.47
N ALA A 50 -3.75 -5.96 -1.38
CA ALA A 50 -2.48 -5.60 -1.99
C ALA A 50 -2.43 -6.01 -3.46
N GLY A 51 -1.49 -5.44 -4.20
CA GLY A 51 -1.27 -5.77 -5.59
C GLY A 51 -0.13 -4.99 -6.22
N ILE A 52 0.01 -5.19 -7.53
CA ILE A 52 0.95 -4.47 -8.39
C ILE A 52 0.13 -3.67 -9.37
N PHE A 53 0.53 -2.44 -9.65
CA PHE A 53 -0.13 -1.60 -10.63
C PHE A 53 0.79 -1.18 -11.77
N SER A 54 0.18 -0.91 -12.92
CA SER A 54 0.78 -0.26 -14.08
C SER A 54 -0.09 0.90 -14.56
N SER A 55 0.46 1.78 -15.38
CA SER A 55 -0.18 3.04 -15.82
C SER A 55 -0.63 3.92 -14.65
N GLY A 56 0.20 3.96 -13.61
CA GLY A 56 -0.03 4.70 -12.37
C GLY A 56 -0.28 6.19 -12.59
N PRO A 57 -1.08 6.82 -11.70
CA PRO A 57 -1.45 8.21 -11.85
C PRO A 57 -0.27 9.13 -11.56
N PHE A 58 -0.41 10.41 -11.95
CA PHE A 58 0.52 11.49 -11.62
C PHE A 58 1.99 11.26 -12.02
N GLY A 59 2.25 10.34 -12.95
CA GLY A 59 3.59 10.09 -13.48
C GLY A 59 4.37 8.96 -12.80
N ILE A 60 3.80 8.28 -11.79
CA ILE A 60 4.48 7.15 -11.12
C ILE A 60 4.72 5.94 -12.05
N GLY A 61 3.87 5.76 -13.07
CA GLY A 61 4.07 4.72 -14.08
C GLY A 61 3.69 3.31 -13.58
N SER A 62 4.39 2.75 -12.60
CA SER A 62 4.11 1.43 -12.03
C SER A 62 4.62 1.32 -10.59
N GLY A 63 4.01 0.45 -9.79
CA GLY A 63 4.39 0.28 -8.39
C GLY A 63 3.58 -0.79 -7.66
N GLY A 64 3.75 -0.89 -6.35
CA GLY A 64 2.87 -1.69 -5.50
C GLY A 64 1.73 -0.85 -4.93
N ILE A 65 0.58 -1.47 -4.72
CA ILE A 65 -0.58 -0.87 -4.06
C ILE A 65 -0.91 -1.64 -2.79
N LEU A 66 -1.21 -0.90 -1.71
CA LEU A 66 -1.74 -1.39 -0.46
C LEU A 66 -3.05 -0.64 -0.20
N THR A 67 -4.11 -1.36 0.15
CA THR A 67 -5.45 -0.78 0.38
C THR A 67 -6.08 -1.35 1.64
N THR A 68 -6.97 -0.60 2.28
CA THR A 68 -7.79 -1.12 3.38
C THR A 68 -8.92 -2.04 2.85
N GLY A 69 -9.44 -1.74 1.66
CA GLY A 69 -10.37 -2.57 0.89
C GLY A 69 -9.70 -3.51 -0.12
N TYR A 70 -10.38 -3.80 -1.24
CA TYR A 70 -9.80 -4.57 -2.34
C TYR A 70 -8.98 -3.71 -3.30
N SER A 71 -7.75 -4.13 -3.60
CA SER A 71 -6.80 -3.39 -4.43
C SER A 71 -7.34 -3.13 -5.83
N ARG A 72 -7.95 -4.13 -6.47
CA ARG A 72 -8.58 -4.00 -7.79
C ARG A 72 -9.68 -2.94 -7.86
N ASP A 73 -10.33 -2.61 -6.73
CA ASP A 73 -11.45 -1.67 -6.73
C ASP A 73 -10.94 -0.21 -6.86
N ALA A 74 -9.62 0.01 -6.79
CA ALA A 74 -8.98 1.29 -7.12
C ALA A 74 -8.80 1.53 -8.63
N ASP A 75 -8.96 0.50 -9.47
CA ASP A 75 -8.86 0.58 -10.95
C ASP A 75 -10.13 1.20 -11.56
N GLU A 76 -11.32 0.74 -11.13
CA GLU A 76 -12.58 1.11 -11.77
C GLU A 76 -13.57 1.82 -10.85
N ASP A 77 -14.13 2.93 -11.34
CA ASP A 77 -15.22 3.67 -10.70
C ASP A 77 -16.53 2.88 -10.58
N THR A 78 -16.63 1.74 -11.27
CA THR A 78 -17.77 0.83 -11.21
C THR A 78 -17.75 -0.10 -10.00
N TYR A 79 -16.62 -0.27 -9.33
CA TYR A 79 -16.52 -1.05 -8.10
C TYR A 79 -16.88 -0.23 -6.87
N ASN A 80 -17.29 -0.91 -5.81
CA ASN A 80 -17.44 -0.27 -4.51
C ASN A 80 -16.04 -0.02 -3.94
N GLN A 81 -15.62 1.23 -3.87
CA GLN A 81 -14.29 1.61 -3.36
C GLN A 81 -14.25 1.65 -1.82
N ASN A 82 -15.36 1.39 -1.14
CA ASN A 82 -15.45 1.30 0.32
C ASN A 82 -15.95 -0.10 0.71
N VAL A 83 -15.01 -1.05 0.79
CA VAL A 83 -15.29 -2.44 1.10
C VAL A 83 -14.58 -2.84 2.39
N ASP A 84 -15.36 -3.38 3.32
CA ASP A 84 -14.85 -4.01 4.54
C ASP A 84 -14.33 -5.41 4.22
N THR A 85 -13.02 -5.60 4.38
CA THR A 85 -12.30 -6.86 4.19
C THR A 85 -12.45 -7.82 5.40
N GLN A 86 -13.08 -7.38 6.48
CA GLN A 86 -13.29 -8.10 7.74
C GLN A 86 -12.00 -8.57 8.44
N ILE A 87 -10.85 -8.00 8.06
CA ILE A 87 -9.58 -8.21 8.78
C ILE A 87 -9.41 -7.13 9.85
N ASP A 88 -8.70 -7.49 10.90
CA ASP A 88 -8.30 -6.54 11.93
C ASP A 88 -7.39 -5.44 11.36
N GLY A 89 -7.33 -4.31 12.07
CA GLY A 89 -6.34 -3.27 11.80
C GLY A 89 -4.95 -3.70 12.22
N SER A 90 -4.06 -2.72 12.36
CA SER A 90 -2.67 -2.96 12.75
C SER A 90 -2.20 -1.92 13.76
N GLU A 91 -1.25 -2.29 14.63
CA GLU A 91 -0.65 -1.35 15.57
C GLU A 91 0.06 -0.17 14.86
N TYR A 92 0.59 -0.41 13.66
CA TYR A 92 1.16 0.62 12.79
C TYR A 92 0.10 1.62 12.30
N CYS A 93 -1.17 1.20 12.23
CA CYS A 93 -2.32 2.06 11.93
C CYS A 93 -2.88 2.74 13.19
N GLY A 94 -2.59 2.22 14.37
CA GLY A 94 -2.98 2.78 15.67
C GLY A 94 -4.09 1.97 16.35
N PRO A 95 -4.46 2.36 17.59
CA PRO A 95 -5.51 1.67 18.33
C PRO A 95 -6.86 1.82 17.63
N ASP A 96 -7.73 0.82 17.83
CA ASP A 96 -9.12 0.82 17.36
C ASP A 96 -9.28 1.00 15.84
N THR A 97 -8.35 0.45 15.05
CA THR A 97 -8.39 0.45 13.58
C THR A 97 -8.86 -0.90 13.02
N THR A 98 -9.39 -0.88 11.79
CA THR A 98 -9.80 -2.08 11.03
C THR A 98 -9.18 -2.06 9.63
N ASN A 99 -9.18 -3.21 8.96
CA ASN A 99 -8.88 -3.31 7.54
C ASN A 99 -7.47 -2.80 7.15
N ALA A 100 -6.40 -3.41 7.68
CA ALA A 100 -5.03 -2.98 7.36
C ALA A 100 -4.37 -3.79 6.24
N ALA A 101 -3.53 -3.13 5.44
CA ALA A 101 -2.54 -3.77 4.58
C ALA A 101 -1.15 -3.27 4.97
N VAL A 102 -0.35 -4.15 5.58
CA VAL A 102 0.98 -3.83 6.13
C VAL A 102 2.00 -4.75 5.47
N LEU A 103 2.86 -4.15 4.66
CA LEU A 103 3.99 -4.80 4.03
C LEU A 103 5.27 -4.40 4.77
N SER A 104 5.97 -5.41 5.29
CA SER A 104 7.29 -5.28 5.91
C SER A 104 8.34 -5.75 4.93
N VAL A 105 9.38 -4.95 4.71
CA VAL A 105 10.41 -5.22 3.70
C VAL A 105 11.78 -4.99 4.31
N GLU A 106 12.64 -5.99 4.20
CA GLU A 106 14.07 -5.86 4.43
C GLU A 106 14.77 -5.66 3.09
N LEU A 107 15.61 -4.64 3.00
CA LEU A 107 16.33 -4.29 1.78
C LEU A 107 17.76 -3.84 2.08
N VAL A 108 18.60 -3.94 1.06
CA VAL A 108 19.96 -3.44 1.05
C VAL A 108 20.06 -2.37 -0.03
N VAL A 109 20.67 -1.24 0.33
CA VAL A 109 21.12 -0.20 -0.62
C VAL A 109 22.60 -0.45 -0.90
N GLU A 110 22.94 -0.63 -2.17
CA GLU A 110 24.30 -0.89 -2.62
C GLU A 110 25.24 0.28 -2.25
N PRO A 111 26.54 0.01 -1.95
CA PRO A 111 27.47 1.03 -1.46
C PRO A 111 27.69 2.23 -2.38
N GLU A 112 27.35 2.12 -3.66
CA GLU A 112 27.50 3.19 -4.67
C GLU A 112 26.36 4.22 -4.60
N TYR A 113 25.32 3.95 -3.83
CA TYR A 113 24.14 4.81 -3.68
C TYR A 113 24.13 5.47 -2.30
N ASN A 114 23.65 6.72 -2.26
CA ASN A 114 23.63 7.51 -1.03
C ASN A 114 22.38 7.31 -0.16
N GLY A 115 21.44 6.47 -0.60
CA GLY A 115 20.20 6.21 0.11
C GLY A 115 19.07 5.76 -0.81
N LEU A 116 17.87 5.71 -0.22
CA LEU A 116 16.64 5.29 -0.87
C LEU A 116 15.71 6.49 -1.05
N SER A 117 15.10 6.60 -2.23
CA SER A 117 14.02 7.55 -2.50
C SER A 117 12.76 6.78 -2.83
N ILE A 118 11.66 7.09 -2.15
CA ILE A 118 10.36 6.44 -2.35
C ILE A 118 9.36 7.55 -2.66
N GLU A 119 8.59 7.36 -3.73
CA GLU A 119 7.44 8.20 -4.03
C GLU A 119 6.15 7.42 -3.70
N PHE A 120 5.22 8.08 -3.04
CA PHE A 120 3.94 7.49 -2.66
C PHE A 120 2.79 8.44 -3.02
N ILE A 121 1.67 7.86 -3.43
CA ILE A 121 0.42 8.58 -3.66
C ILE A 121 -0.61 8.02 -2.71
N LEU A 122 -1.31 8.93 -2.06
CA LEU A 122 -2.35 8.63 -1.10
C LEU A 122 -3.67 9.00 -1.74
N ALA A 123 -4.54 8.01 -1.85
CA ALA A 123 -5.90 8.17 -2.31
C ALA A 123 -6.81 7.52 -1.29
N THR A 124 -7.94 8.17 -1.02
CA THR A 124 -8.91 7.71 -0.04
C THR A 124 -10.30 8.11 -0.47
N ARG A 125 -11.27 7.24 -0.16
CA ARG A 125 -12.70 7.53 -0.25
C ARG A 125 -13.26 7.73 1.15
N GLU A 126 -12.79 8.79 1.79
CA GLU A 126 -13.15 9.14 3.16
C GLU A 126 -14.62 9.53 3.35
N ASN A 127 -15.14 9.22 4.54
CA ASN A 127 -16.39 9.80 5.04
C ASN A 127 -16.17 10.95 6.05
N PHE A 128 -14.90 11.32 6.30
CA PHE A 128 -14.47 12.36 7.23
C PHE A 128 -14.85 12.12 8.70
N VAL A 129 -15.27 10.92 9.09
CA VAL A 129 -15.53 10.56 10.48
C VAL A 129 -14.33 9.77 11.03
N ASN A 130 -13.90 8.73 10.32
CA ASN A 130 -12.81 7.84 10.73
C ASN A 130 -11.69 7.90 9.68
N PRO A 131 -10.74 8.83 9.81
CA PRO A 131 -9.75 9.03 8.76
C PRO A 131 -8.74 7.87 8.72
N ASP A 132 -8.47 7.37 7.52
CA ASP A 132 -7.49 6.33 7.27
C ASP A 132 -6.08 6.80 7.69
N PRO A 133 -5.41 6.11 8.62
CA PRO A 133 -4.04 6.42 9.01
C PRO A 133 -3.04 5.83 8.01
N ILE A 134 -1.94 6.55 7.77
CA ILE A 134 -0.83 6.07 6.94
C ILE A 134 0.41 5.91 7.80
N GLY A 135 1.04 4.74 7.69
CA GLY A 135 2.29 4.41 8.36
C GLY A 135 3.40 4.18 7.34
N ILE A 136 4.49 4.92 7.46
CA ILE A 136 5.77 4.60 6.80
C ILE A 136 6.78 4.52 7.91
N TYR A 137 7.39 3.34 8.07
CA TYR A 137 8.36 3.06 9.12
C TYR A 137 9.68 2.65 8.52
N LEU A 138 10.78 3.16 9.08
CA LEU A 138 12.14 2.72 8.78
C LEU A 138 12.84 2.49 10.11
N ASP A 139 13.34 1.27 10.33
CA ASP A 139 13.97 0.83 11.57
C ASP A 139 13.15 1.15 12.84
N GLY A 140 11.82 0.98 12.74
CA GLY A 140 10.86 1.26 13.82
C GLY A 140 10.53 2.73 14.03
N VAL A 141 11.14 3.66 13.28
CA VAL A 141 10.83 5.10 13.33
C VAL A 141 9.75 5.43 12.32
N GLN A 142 8.67 6.09 12.76
CA GLN A 142 7.58 6.55 11.89
C GLN A 142 7.98 7.84 11.16
N TYR A 143 7.93 7.82 9.82
CA TYR A 143 8.25 8.95 8.95
C TYR A 143 7.00 9.61 8.32
N ALA A 144 5.86 8.91 8.28
CA ALA A 144 4.59 9.48 7.84
C ALA A 144 3.95 10.32 8.97
N VAL A 145 4.50 11.51 9.19
CA VAL A 145 4.03 12.46 10.22
C VAL A 145 3.81 13.87 9.66
N ASP A 146 2.85 14.60 10.22
CA ASP A 146 2.57 16.00 9.92
C ASP A 146 3.65 16.94 10.51
N THR A 147 3.51 18.25 10.28
CA THR A 147 4.44 19.27 10.80
C THR A 147 4.49 19.35 12.34
N SER A 148 3.52 18.76 13.03
CA SER A 148 3.43 18.67 14.49
C SER A 148 3.88 17.31 15.02
N GLN A 149 4.45 16.44 14.18
CA GLN A 149 4.83 15.06 14.48
C GLN A 149 3.66 14.12 14.82
N ASN A 150 2.43 14.48 14.46
CA ASN A 150 1.31 13.55 14.53
C ASN A 150 1.29 12.64 13.30
N ARG A 151 0.69 11.46 13.41
CA ARG A 151 0.52 10.57 12.26
C ARG A 151 -0.26 11.25 11.14
N ILE A 152 0.21 11.09 9.90
CA ILE A 152 -0.56 11.50 8.72
C ILE A 152 -1.80 10.62 8.60
N THR A 153 -2.92 11.27 8.39
CA THR A 153 -4.19 10.61 8.06
C THR A 153 -4.73 11.19 6.76
N ALA A 154 -5.76 10.58 6.21
CA ALA A 154 -6.49 11.08 5.04
C ALA A 154 -7.00 12.55 5.12
N LYS A 155 -6.91 13.20 6.29
CA LYS A 155 -7.36 14.59 6.52
C LYS A 155 -6.24 15.62 6.70
N SER A 156 -4.99 15.21 6.90
CA SER A 156 -3.88 16.06 7.36
C SER A 156 -2.82 16.24 6.28
#